data_AF-A0A4R3MDG0-F1
#
_entry.id   AF-A0A4R3MDG0-F1
#
_cell.length_a   1.000
_cell.length_b   1.000
_cell.length_c   1.000
_cell.angle_alpha   90.00
_cell.angle_beta   90.00
_cell.angle_gamma   90.00
#
_symmetry.space_group_name_H-M   'P 1'
#
loop_
_entity.id
_entity.type
_entity.pdbx_description
1 polymer ?
#
loop_
_entity_poly.entity_id
_entity_poly.type
_entity_poly.pdbx_seq_one_letter_code
_entity_poly.pdbx_strand_id
1 'polypeptide(L)'
;MSAPFRILDSDPFVPSVLDGMPFAAEFRYWTGGSGERYLTRAFPLELAAEFPGAPVVLAAVDEEGRREALWIGIAAGRQFDAALAAARSAGATEAHVHLLARGAVARVEVLRDLRAAAHPRASARRPDGARVVARAA
;
A
#
# COMPACT_ATOMS: atom_id res chain seq x y z
N MET A 1 -9.62 19.06 3.48
CA MET A 1 -8.35 18.33 3.65
C MET A 1 -8.70 17.03 4.35
N SER A 2 -8.74 15.90 3.65
CA SER A 2 -8.96 14.60 4.28
C SER A 2 -7.70 14.16 5.01
N ALA A 3 -7.87 13.61 6.21
CA ALA A 3 -6.79 13.12 7.07
C ALA A 3 -5.87 12.12 6.34
N PRO A 4 -4.59 12.01 6.75
CA PRO A 4 -3.72 10.93 6.27
C PRO A 4 -4.34 9.59 6.70
N PHE A 5 -4.46 8.70 5.73
CA PHE A 5 -4.93 7.34 5.93
C PHE A 5 -3.79 6.48 6.47
N ARG A 6 -4.09 5.29 6.99
CA ARG A 6 -3.09 4.40 7.57
C ARG A 6 -3.22 2.99 7.02
N ILE A 7 -2.15 2.48 6.43
CA ILE A 7 -1.95 1.06 6.15
C ILE A 7 -0.56 0.73 6.68
N LEU A 8 -0.48 -0.24 7.59
CA LEU A 8 0.79 -0.79 8.05
C LEU A 8 1.23 -1.87 7.06
N ASP A 9 2.43 -1.74 6.50
CA ASP A 9 3.09 -2.83 5.79
C ASP A 9 3.23 -4.03 6.75
N SER A 10 2.68 -5.18 6.35
CA SER A 10 2.63 -6.39 7.17
C SER A 10 3.76 -7.31 6.76
N ASP A 11 4.85 -7.30 7.54
CA ASP A 11 6.07 -8.14 7.44
C ASP A 11 6.76 -8.10 6.05
N PRO A 12 8.05 -7.75 5.92
CA PRO A 12 8.70 -7.56 4.62
C PRO A 12 8.87 -8.89 3.88
N PHE A 13 7.81 -9.38 3.22
CA PHE A 13 7.89 -10.52 2.34
C PHE A 13 8.36 -10.03 0.97
N VAL A 14 9.68 -9.94 0.82
CA VAL A 14 10.31 -9.97 -0.49
C VAL A 14 9.78 -11.22 -1.22
N PRO A 15 9.29 -11.10 -2.47
CA PRO A 15 8.90 -12.28 -3.23
C PRO A 15 10.08 -13.26 -3.27
N SER A 16 9.89 -14.51 -2.86
CA SER A 16 10.98 -15.50 -2.77
C SER A 16 11.74 -15.72 -4.09
N VAL A 17 11.10 -15.43 -5.22
CA VAL A 17 11.75 -15.43 -6.55
C VAL A 17 12.88 -14.39 -6.67
N LEU A 18 12.92 -13.39 -5.79
CA LEU A 18 13.95 -12.36 -5.71
C LEU A 18 15.01 -12.64 -4.64
N ASP A 19 14.94 -13.78 -3.94
CA ASP A 19 15.89 -14.10 -2.86
C ASP A 19 17.34 -14.11 -3.39
N GLY A 20 18.23 -13.43 -2.65
CA GLY A 20 19.64 -13.28 -3.03
C GLY A 20 19.90 -12.26 -4.13
N MET A 21 18.86 -11.61 -4.70
CA MET A 21 19.06 -10.54 -5.66
C MET A 21 19.37 -9.21 -4.94
N PRO A 22 20.36 -8.42 -5.44
CA PRO A 22 20.78 -7.20 -4.77
C PRO A 22 19.68 -6.12 -4.67
N PHE A 23 18.70 -6.15 -5.57
CA PHE A 23 17.58 -5.21 -5.61
C PHE A 23 16.31 -5.73 -4.92
N ALA A 24 16.34 -6.94 -4.34
CA ALA A 24 15.14 -7.56 -3.77
C ALA A 24 14.54 -6.72 -2.63
N ALA A 25 15.41 -6.04 -1.88
CA ALA A 25 15.06 -5.10 -0.83
C ALA A 25 14.29 -3.86 -1.32
N GLU A 26 14.17 -3.63 -2.63
CA GLU A 26 13.39 -2.54 -3.21
C GLU A 26 11.92 -2.94 -3.45
N PHE A 27 11.58 -4.23 -3.36
CA PHE A 27 10.23 -4.72 -3.69
C PHE A 27 9.38 -4.95 -2.44
N ARG A 28 8.13 -4.51 -2.46
CA ARG A 28 7.17 -4.65 -1.35
C ARG A 28 5.78 -4.98 -1.84
N TYR A 29 5.03 -5.70 -1.02
CA TYR A 29 3.60 -5.90 -1.23
C TYR A 29 2.79 -4.88 -0.44
N TRP A 30 1.78 -4.30 -1.09
CA TRP A 30 0.68 -3.64 -0.38
C TRP A 30 -0.57 -4.50 -0.48
N THR A 31 -1.25 -4.73 0.63
CA THR A 31 -2.49 -5.52 0.66
C THR A 31 -3.68 -4.58 0.52
N GLY A 32 -4.53 -4.84 -0.48
CA GLY A 32 -5.78 -4.10 -0.68
C GLY A 32 -6.90 -4.59 0.24
N GLY A 33 -8.02 -3.87 0.24
CA GLY A 33 -9.17 -4.17 1.11
C GLY A 33 -9.82 -5.53 0.81
N SER A 34 -9.61 -6.05 -0.39
CA SER A 34 -10.00 -7.41 -0.81
C SER A 34 -9.12 -8.52 -0.21
N GLY A 35 -7.93 -8.19 0.29
CA GLY A 35 -6.89 -9.15 0.66
C GLY A 35 -5.90 -9.46 -0.47
N GLU A 36 -6.14 -8.97 -1.68
CA GLU A 36 -5.18 -9.07 -2.79
C GLU A 36 -3.89 -8.31 -2.49
N ARG A 37 -2.76 -8.84 -2.96
CA ARG A 37 -1.43 -8.26 -2.75
C ARG A 37 -0.89 -7.65 -4.04
N TYR A 38 -0.51 -6.38 -3.96
CA TYR A 38 0.03 -5.62 -5.08
C TYR A 38 1.53 -5.44 -4.91
N LEU A 39 2.31 -6.09 -5.78
CA LEU A 39 3.76 -5.91 -5.82
C LEU A 39 4.09 -4.50 -6.29
N THR A 40 4.95 -3.82 -5.55
CA THR A 40 5.47 -2.48 -5.83
C THR A 40 6.97 -2.48 -5.74
N ARG A 41 7.61 -1.53 -6.41
CA ARG A 41 9.00 -1.18 -6.19
C ARG A 41 9.07 0.17 -5.48
N ALA A 42 9.83 0.25 -4.40
CA ALA A 42 10.11 1.46 -3.65
C ALA A 42 11.20 2.26 -4.37
N PHE A 43 10.93 3.56 -4.51
CA PHE A 43 11.87 4.55 -5.01
C PHE A 43 11.97 5.71 -4.00
N PRO A 44 13.05 6.51 -4.04
CA PRO A 44 13.05 7.83 -3.43
C PRO A 44 11.80 8.61 -3.84
N LEU A 45 11.21 9.34 -2.90
CA LEU A 45 9.95 10.07 -3.09
C LEU A 45 9.95 10.96 -4.35
N GLU A 46 11.09 11.55 -4.66
CA GLU A 46 11.32 12.49 -5.77
C GLU A 46 11.16 11.84 -7.14
N LEU A 47 11.44 10.53 -7.25
CA LEU A 47 11.34 9.80 -8.52
C LEU A 47 9.91 9.38 -8.85
N ALA A 48 8.95 9.59 -7.94
CA ALA A 48 7.56 9.19 -8.16
C ALA A 48 6.95 9.80 -9.43
N ALA A 49 7.35 11.03 -9.79
CA ALA A 49 6.89 11.72 -10.99
C ALA A 49 7.41 11.10 -12.31
N GLU A 50 8.47 10.29 -12.25
CA GLU A 50 9.06 9.62 -13.43
C GLU A 50 8.22 8.45 -13.93
N PHE A 51 7.14 8.09 -13.22
CA PHE A 51 6.25 6.98 -13.56
C PHE A 51 4.84 7.48 -13.93
N PRO A 52 4.69 8.30 -15.00
CA PRO A 52 3.43 8.94 -15.32
C PRO A 52 2.31 7.92 -15.52
N GLY A 53 1.24 8.08 -14.75
CA GLY A 53 0.06 7.22 -14.85
C GLY A 53 0.12 5.93 -14.04
N ALA A 54 1.22 5.61 -13.36
CA ALA A 54 1.30 4.42 -12.52
C ALA A 54 0.53 4.62 -11.19
N PRO A 55 -0.13 3.57 -10.66
CA PRO A 55 -0.56 3.55 -9.27
C PRO A 55 0.66 3.66 -8.34
N VAL A 56 0.61 4.59 -7.39
CA VAL A 56 1.69 4.83 -6.42
C VAL A 56 1.13 4.97 -5.01
N VAL A 57 1.90 4.46 -4.05
CA VAL A 57 1.73 4.74 -2.62
C VAL A 57 2.91 5.61 -2.16
N LEU A 58 2.64 6.82 -1.67
CA LEU A 58 3.65 7.64 -0.99
C LEU A 58 3.62 7.26 0.48
N ALA A 59 4.76 6.88 1.04
CA ALA A 59 4.83 6.31 2.37
C ALA A 59 5.89 7.01 3.24
N ALA A 60 5.56 7.17 4.53
CA ALA A 60 6.54 7.43 5.57
C ALA A 60 7.12 6.10 6.04
N VAL A 61 8.39 6.12 6.47
CA VAL A 61 9.08 4.98 7.07
C VAL A 61 9.40 5.37 8.51
N ASP A 62 8.96 4.57 9.48
CA ASP A 62 9.28 4.81 10.89
C ASP A 62 10.68 4.28 11.27
N GLU A 63 11.07 4.47 12.53
CA GLU A 63 12.38 4.06 13.06
C GLU A 63 12.58 2.55 13.02
N GLU A 64 11.50 1.77 13.08
CA GLU A 64 11.52 0.31 12.94
C GLU A 64 11.50 -0.16 11.47
N GLY A 65 11.46 0.77 10.52
CA GLY A 65 11.37 0.45 9.10
C GLY A 65 9.97 0.03 8.65
N ARG A 66 8.92 0.27 9.42
CA ARG A 66 7.54 0.04 8.95
C ARG A 66 7.10 1.18 8.07
N ARG A 67 6.33 0.85 7.03
CA ARG A 67 5.79 1.83 6.08
C ARG A 67 4.37 2.18 6.45
N GLU A 68 4.08 3.47 6.50
CA GLU A 68 2.73 4.03 6.61
C GLU A 68 2.39 4.75 5.31
N ALA A 69 1.35 4.29 4.62
CA ALA A 69 0.85 4.95 3.42
C ALA A 69 0.25 6.31 3.78
N LEU A 70 0.75 7.40 3.19
CA LEU A 70 0.26 8.78 3.36
C LEU A 70 -0.54 9.29 2.15
N TRP A 71 -0.22 8.79 0.95
CA TRP A 71 -0.98 9.07 -0.28
C TRP A 71 -1.03 7.88 -1.25
N ILE A 72 -2.16 7.70 -1.95
CA ILE A 72 -2.47 6.55 -2.83
C ILE A 72 -3.22 7.11 -4.02
N GLY A 73 -2.61 7.00 -5.20
CA GLY A 73 -3.24 7.46 -6.43
C GLY A 73 -2.38 7.29 -7.65
N ILE A 74 -2.69 8.04 -8.69
CA ILE A 74 -1.96 8.00 -9.94
C ILE A 74 -0.85 9.05 -9.91
N ALA A 75 0.38 8.66 -10.25
CA ALA A 75 1.50 9.57 -10.43
C ALA A 75 1.32 10.41 -11.72
N ALA A 76 0.37 11.36 -11.75
CA ALA A 76 0.19 12.26 -12.89
C ALA A 76 -0.59 13.53 -12.54
N GLY A 77 -0.14 14.65 -13.11
CA GLY A 77 -0.84 15.93 -13.12
C GLY A 77 -0.85 16.66 -11.78
N ARG A 78 -1.49 17.84 -11.76
CA ARG A 78 -1.44 18.77 -10.61
C ARG A 78 -1.93 18.19 -9.29
N GLN A 79 -2.87 17.25 -9.33
CA GLN A 79 -3.35 16.59 -8.12
C GLN A 79 -2.24 15.75 -7.47
N PHE A 80 -1.43 15.08 -8.28
CA PHE A 80 -0.29 14.33 -7.80
C PHE A 80 0.79 15.25 -7.25
N ASP A 81 1.11 16.36 -7.92
CA ASP A 81 2.12 17.31 -7.43
C ASP A 81 1.76 17.88 -6.05
N ALA A 82 0.49 18.25 -5.87
CA ALA A 82 -0.02 18.72 -4.58
C ALA A 82 0.03 17.62 -3.50
N ALA A 83 -0.31 16.39 -3.87
CA ALA A 83 -0.23 15.24 -2.97
C ALA A 83 1.22 14.91 -2.59
N LEU A 84 2.16 15.00 -3.52
CA LEU A 84 3.58 14.77 -3.30
C LEU A 84 4.16 15.79 -2.31
N ALA A 85 3.83 17.08 -2.50
CA ALA A 85 4.21 18.12 -1.57
C ALA A 85 3.63 17.89 -0.17
N ALA A 86 2.33 17.59 -0.09
CA ALA A 86 1.66 17.32 1.19
C ALA A 86 2.22 16.08 1.90
N ALA A 87 2.47 14.99 1.18
CA ALA A 87 3.05 13.77 1.70
C ALA A 87 4.48 14.00 2.21
N ARG A 88 5.31 14.76 1.47
CA ARG A 88 6.65 15.15 1.91
C ARG A 88 6.59 15.94 3.23
N SER A 89 5.71 16.94 3.34
CA SER A 89 5.53 17.69 4.59
C SER A 89 5.01 16.83 5.75
N ALA A 90 4.33 15.73 5.45
CA ALA A 90 3.86 14.75 6.42
C ALA A 90 4.88 13.65 6.74
N GLY A 91 6.11 13.72 6.19
CA GLY A 91 7.19 12.77 6.49
C GLY A 91 7.33 11.60 5.51
N ALA A 92 6.67 11.64 4.35
CA ALA A 92 6.92 10.63 3.32
C ALA A 92 8.38 10.66 2.86
N THR A 93 8.97 9.49 2.69
CA THR A 93 10.35 9.30 2.21
C THR A 93 10.43 8.32 1.03
N GLU A 94 9.42 7.47 0.86
CA GLU A 94 9.37 6.45 -0.19
C GLU A 94 8.15 6.63 -1.11
N ALA A 95 8.33 6.28 -2.39
CA ALA A 95 7.27 6.10 -3.36
C ALA A 95 7.24 4.66 -3.87
N HIS A 96 6.16 3.94 -3.58
CA HIS A 96 5.97 2.56 -3.97
C HIS A 96 5.13 2.49 -5.24
N VAL A 97 5.78 2.17 -6.35
CA VAL A 97 5.15 2.20 -7.67
C VAL A 97 4.72 0.81 -8.10
N HIS A 98 3.44 0.66 -8.45
CA HIS A 98 2.91 -0.58 -9.01
C HIS A 98 3.01 -0.57 -10.54
N LEU A 99 3.90 -1.40 -11.08
CA LEU A 99 4.23 -1.41 -12.51
C LEU A 99 3.50 -2.48 -13.32
N LEU A 100 2.67 -3.32 -12.69
CA LEU A 100 2.09 -4.51 -13.33
C LEU A 100 0.67 -4.28 -13.89
N ALA A 101 -0.02 -3.21 -13.48
CA ALA A 101 -1.38 -2.90 -13.93
C ALA A 101 -1.41 -2.43 -15.40
N ARG A 102 -1.97 -3.27 -16.27
CA ARG A 102 -2.12 -3.00 -17.71
C ARG A 102 -3.40 -2.22 -18.00
N GLY A 103 -3.24 -1.00 -18.52
CA GLY A 103 -4.35 -0.15 -18.95
C GLY A 103 -5.07 0.56 -17.81
N ALA A 104 -5.97 1.48 -18.18
CA ALA A 104 -6.62 2.39 -17.23
C ALA A 104 -7.53 1.66 -16.23
N VAL A 105 -8.27 0.64 -16.68
CA VAL A 105 -9.22 -0.11 -15.82
C VAL A 105 -8.47 -0.82 -14.69
N ALA A 106 -7.45 -1.62 -15.00
CA ALA A 106 -6.67 -2.32 -13.98
C ALA A 106 -6.02 -1.37 -12.97
N ARG A 107 -5.54 -0.20 -13.43
CA ARG A 107 -4.96 0.82 -12.54
C ARG A 107 -6.00 1.38 -11.57
N VAL A 108 -7.22 1.64 -12.05
CA VAL A 108 -8.33 2.11 -11.20
C VAL A 108 -8.74 1.05 -10.19
N GLU A 109 -8.78 -0.23 -10.58
CA GLU A 109 -9.09 -1.35 -9.69
C GLU A 109 -8.07 -1.49 -8.56
N VAL A 110 -6.78 -1.50 -8.89
CA VAL A 110 -5.67 -1.51 -7.91
C VAL A 110 -5.81 -0.36 -6.92
N LEU A 111 -6.01 0.86 -7.41
CA LEU A 111 -6.13 2.04 -6.54
C LEU A 111 -7.37 2.01 -5.66
N ARG A 112 -8.49 1.53 -6.19
CA ARG A 112 -9.73 1.39 -5.43
C ARG A 112 -9.52 0.40 -4.28
N ASP A 113 -8.87 -0.72 -4.56
CA ASP A 113 -8.67 -1.76 -3.56
C ASP A 113 -7.65 -1.36 -2.49
N LEU A 114 -6.52 -0.77 -2.89
CA LEU A 114 -5.54 -0.22 -1.95
C LEU A 114 -6.15 0.85 -1.03
N ARG A 115 -7.00 1.74 -1.57
CA ARG A 115 -7.70 2.74 -0.74
C ARG A 115 -8.73 2.11 0.20
N ALA A 116 -9.32 0.97 -0.18
CA ALA A 116 -10.25 0.24 0.69
C ALA A 116 -9.53 -0.37 1.90
N ALA A 117 -8.27 -0.78 1.78
CA ALA A 117 -7.45 -1.21 2.92
C ALA A 117 -7.15 -0.06 3.89
N ALA A 118 -6.92 1.15 3.36
CA ALA A 118 -6.66 2.37 4.14
C ALA A 118 -7.89 2.86 4.93
N HIS A 119 -9.08 2.47 4.49
CA HIS A 119 -10.35 2.76 5.14
C HIS A 119 -11.11 1.44 5.33
N PRO A 120 -10.65 0.56 6.25
CA PRO A 120 -11.37 -0.65 6.51
C PRO A 120 -12.77 -0.26 6.93
N ARG A 121 -13.77 -0.59 6.09
CA ARG A 121 -15.16 -0.57 6.52
C ARG A 121 -15.15 -1.40 7.79
N ALA A 122 -15.60 -0.83 8.91
CA ALA A 122 -15.73 -1.54 10.18
C ALA A 122 -16.36 -2.90 9.88
N SER A 123 -15.52 -3.94 9.83
CA SER A 123 -15.96 -5.23 9.38
C SER A 123 -16.85 -5.77 10.47
N ALA A 124 -18.04 -6.23 10.06
CA ALA A 124 -18.98 -6.90 10.93
C ALA A 124 -18.21 -7.92 11.77
N ARG A 125 -18.25 -7.73 13.09
CA ARG A 125 -17.66 -8.61 14.10
C ARG A 125 -17.96 -10.05 13.71
N ARG A 126 -16.93 -10.79 13.30
CA ARG A 126 -16.99 -12.25 13.15
C ARG A 126 -17.39 -12.78 14.53
N PRO A 127 -18.53 -13.49 14.70
CA PRO A 127 -18.85 -14.06 16.00
C PRO A 127 -17.76 -15.06 16.32
N ASP A 128 -17.14 -14.80 17.47
CA ASP A 128 -16.11 -15.61 18.08
C ASP A 128 -16.56 -17.06 18.11
N GLY A 129 -15.69 -17.96 17.65
CA GLY A 129 -15.96 -19.38 17.56
C GLY A 129 -16.08 -19.95 18.95
N ALA A 130 -17.31 -20.03 19.45
CA ALA A 130 -17.66 -20.72 20.67
C ALA A 130 -17.08 -22.14 20.62
N ARG A 131 -16.19 -22.45 21.56
CA ARG A 131 -15.84 -23.82 21.91
C ARG A 131 -17.12 -24.54 22.33
N VAL A 132 -17.59 -25.46 21.50
CA VAL A 132 -18.56 -26.48 21.92
C VAL A 132 -17.81 -27.48 22.79
N VAL A 133 -17.86 -27.29 24.11
CA VAL A 133 -17.67 -28.41 25.05
C VAL A 133 -18.98 -29.19 25.06
N ALA A 134 -18.98 -30.33 24.37
CA ALA A 134 -20.04 -31.32 24.54
C ALA A 134 -19.97 -31.86 25.97
N ARG A 135 -20.99 -31.55 26.78
CA ARG A 135 -21.34 -32.34 27.96
C ARG A 135 -22.53 -33.22 27.57
N ALA A 136 -22.39 -34.52 27.78
CA ALA A 136 -23.52 -35.41 27.92
C ALA A 136 -23.18 -36.50 28.95
N ALA A 137 -24.07 -36.59 29.95
CA ALA A 137 -24.38 -37.65 30.92
C ALA A 137 -23.21 -38.39 31.61
#